data_AF-A0A954W0J7-F1
#
_entry.id   AF-A0A954W0J7-F1
#
_cell.length_a   1.000
_cell.length_b   1.000
_cell.length_c   1.000
_cell.angle_alpha   90.00
_cell.angle_beta   90.00
_cell.angle_gamma   90.00
#
_symmetry.space_group_name_H-M   'P 1'
#
loop_
_entity.id
_entity.type
_entity.pdbx_description
1 polymer ?
#
loop_
_entity_poly.entity_id
_entity_poly.type
_entity_poly.pdbx_seq_one_letter_code
_entity_poly.pdbx_strand_id
1 'polypeptide(L)'
;MKEYSKPGFHPMAMALWVSVGVLPVVPLMFIKGMATVAAPMMLAGGVIGGVYYVMRMNRRVADDLVVNMVDVGEETGELDTMLYKVADTYDEQVQVLTDSLMSLLEPLLIVFLGGAVGFIVIALFLPLVDLITNLSN
;
A
#
# COMPACT_ATOMS: atom_id res chain seq x y z
N MET A 1 7.37 -27.71 14.64
CA MET A 1 6.51 -26.99 13.66
C MET A 1 7.05 -25.61 13.22
N LYS A 2 8.09 -25.05 13.86
CA LYS A 2 8.72 -23.75 13.53
C LYS A 2 9.42 -23.66 12.15
N GLU A 3 9.56 -24.78 11.43
CA GLU A 3 10.44 -24.88 10.25
C GLU A 3 9.71 -24.92 8.89
N TYR A 4 8.38 -25.18 8.89
CA TYR A 4 7.58 -25.30 7.66
C TYR A 4 6.80 -24.02 7.27
N SER A 5 7.01 -22.92 7.99
CA SER A 5 6.30 -21.64 7.78
C SER A 5 7.19 -20.57 7.12
N LYS A 6 8.15 -20.99 6.30
CA LYS A 6 8.87 -20.11 5.37
C LYS A 6 8.44 -20.52 3.96
N PRO A 7 7.84 -19.62 3.16
CA PRO A 7 7.63 -19.94 1.75
C PRO A 7 9.00 -20.28 1.16
N GLY A 8 9.15 -21.51 0.66
CA GLY A 8 10.35 -21.96 -0.02
C GLY A 8 10.64 -21.08 -1.23
N PHE A 9 11.90 -21.06 -1.68
CA PHE A 9 12.28 -20.25 -2.83
C PHE A 9 11.52 -20.75 -4.06
N HIS A 10 10.63 -19.91 -4.58
CA HIS A 10 9.86 -20.24 -5.77
C HIS A 10 10.40 -19.41 -6.94
N PRO A 11 11.16 -20.02 -7.88
CA PRO A 11 11.84 -19.28 -8.94
C PRO A 11 10.86 -18.49 -9.85
N MET A 12 9.63 -18.98 -10.03
CA MET A 12 8.61 -18.26 -10.80
C MET A 12 8.09 -17.01 -10.10
N ALA A 13 8.08 -16.99 -8.76
CA ALA A 13 7.62 -15.83 -8.00
C ALA A 13 8.66 -14.71 -8.06
N MET A 14 9.95 -15.05 -8.00
CA MET A 14 11.03 -14.08 -8.23
C MET A 14 10.92 -13.46 -9.62
N ALA A 15 10.72 -14.28 -10.67
CA ALA A 15 10.55 -13.78 -12.03
C ALA A 15 9.31 -12.87 -12.18
N LEU A 16 8.21 -13.20 -11.51
CA LEU A 16 6.99 -12.39 -11.50
C LEU A 16 7.19 -11.05 -10.78
N TRP A 17 7.83 -11.03 -9.60
CA TRP A 17 8.06 -9.78 -8.87
C TRP A 17 9.11 -8.87 -9.53
N VAL A 18 10.14 -9.46 -10.15
CA VAL A 18 11.11 -8.74 -10.98
C VAL A 18 10.41 -8.15 -12.21
N SER A 19 9.52 -8.89 -12.88
CA SER A 19 8.81 -8.37 -14.05
C SER A 19 7.80 -7.27 -13.71
N VAL A 20 7.08 -7.41 -12.58
CA VAL A 20 6.17 -6.36 -12.06
C VAL A 20 6.92 -5.07 -11.75
N GLY A 21 8.14 -5.14 -11.22
CA GLY A 21 8.98 -3.97 -10.96
C GLY A 21 9.43 -3.22 -12.22
N VAL A 22 9.47 -3.89 -13.37
CA VAL A 22 9.94 -3.34 -14.66
C VAL A 22 8.78 -2.88 -15.55
N LEU A 23 7.59 -3.49 -15.39
CA LEU A 23 6.40 -3.24 -16.19
C LEU A 23 5.98 -1.76 -16.33
N PRO A 24 5.99 -0.92 -15.27
CA PRO A 24 5.62 0.50 -15.41
C PRO A 24 6.65 1.33 -16.20
N VAL A 25 7.86 0.81 -16.40
CA VAL A 25 8.94 1.52 -17.11
C VAL A 25 8.90 1.24 -18.62
N VAL A 26 8.28 0.13 -19.05
CA VAL A 26 8.19 -0.27 -20.45
C VAL A 26 7.49 0.78 -21.34
N PRO A 27 6.36 1.40 -20.95
CA PRO A 27 5.71 2.43 -21.76
C PRO A 27 6.59 3.68 -21.99
N LEU A 28 7.49 4.00 -21.04
CA LEU A 28 8.36 5.18 -21.10
C LEU A 28 9.48 5.01 -22.13
N MET A 29 9.77 3.78 -22.56
CA MET A 29 10.72 3.53 -23.65
C MET A 29 10.20 3.92 -25.03
N PHE A 30 8.88 3.97 -25.22
CA PHE A 30 8.28 4.34 -26.50
C PHE A 30 8.28 5.87 -26.74
N ILE A 31 8.57 6.67 -25.71
CA ILE A 31 8.66 8.13 -25.82
C ILE A 31 10.09 8.52 -26.21
N LYS A 32 10.24 9.11 -27.39
CA LYS A 32 11.52 9.58 -27.93
C LYS A 32 12.09 10.69 -27.01
N GLY A 33 13.25 10.44 -26.40
CA GLY A 33 13.92 11.34 -25.45
C GLY A 33 13.91 10.86 -24.00
N MET A 34 12.98 9.99 -23.61
CA MET A 34 12.92 9.40 -22.26
C MET A 34 13.62 8.03 -22.17
N ALA A 35 14.08 7.48 -23.28
CA ALA A 35 14.75 6.17 -23.33
C ALA A 35 16.04 6.11 -22.49
N THR A 36 16.82 7.20 -22.42
CA THR A 36 18.07 7.27 -21.64
C THR A 36 17.85 7.27 -20.14
N VAL A 37 16.69 7.77 -19.68
CA VAL A 37 16.27 7.76 -18.27
C VAL A 37 15.50 6.48 -17.93
N ALA A 38 14.77 5.90 -18.89
CA ALA A 38 14.04 4.65 -18.71
C ALA A 38 14.98 3.44 -18.56
N ALA A 39 16.10 3.40 -19.29
CA ALA A 39 17.05 2.30 -19.24
C ALA A 39 17.62 1.99 -17.83
N PRO A 40 18.17 2.97 -17.07
CA PRO A 40 18.62 2.71 -15.70
C PRO A 40 17.45 2.40 -14.74
N MET A 41 16.27 2.95 -15.01
CA MET A 41 15.08 2.74 -14.18
C MET A 41 14.50 1.32 -14.32
N MET A 42 14.65 0.66 -15.47
CA MET A 42 14.31 -0.76 -15.62
C MET A 42 15.23 -1.65 -14.78
N LEU A 43 16.53 -1.40 -14.79
CA LEU A 43 17.48 -2.16 -13.98
C LEU A 43 17.18 -1.97 -12.49
N ALA A 44 16.93 -0.73 -12.06
CA ALA A 44 16.51 -0.43 -10.70
C ALA A 44 15.19 -1.14 -10.34
N GLY A 45 14.16 -1.08 -11.20
CA GLY A 45 12.87 -1.74 -10.99
C GLY A 45 12.97 -3.26 -10.85
N GLY A 46 13.82 -3.90 -11.65
CA GLY A 46 14.08 -5.34 -11.55
C GLY A 46 14.79 -5.73 -10.26
N VAL A 47 15.80 -4.95 -9.84
CA VAL A 47 16.49 -5.17 -8.55
C VAL A 47 15.55 -4.93 -7.37
N ILE A 48 14.72 -3.89 -7.41
CA ILE A 48 13.72 -3.59 -6.38
C ILE A 48 12.71 -4.73 -6.26
N GLY A 49 12.21 -5.27 -7.39
CA GLY A 49 11.31 -6.43 -7.39
C GLY A 49 11.96 -7.69 -6.79
N GLY A 50 13.24 -7.93 -7.09
CA GLY A 50 14.02 -9.03 -6.51
C GLY A 50 14.25 -8.87 -5.00
N VAL A 51 14.62 -7.66 -4.55
CA VAL A 51 14.81 -7.34 -3.13
C VAL A 51 13.49 -7.44 -2.36
N TYR A 52 12.39 -6.95 -2.93
CA TYR A 52 11.06 -7.07 -2.35
C TYR A 52 10.64 -8.53 -2.14
N TYR A 53 10.92 -9.40 -3.12
CA TYR A 53 10.67 -10.83 -3.01
C TYR A 53 11.48 -11.48 -1.88
N VAL A 54 12.79 -11.20 -1.80
CA VAL A 54 13.67 -11.74 -0.75
C VAL A 54 13.24 -11.26 0.65
N MET A 55 12.81 -10.00 0.77
CA MET A 55 12.36 -9.45 2.05
C MET A 55 11.00 -10.02 2.48
N ARG A 56 10.10 -10.30 1.54
CA ARG A 56 8.81 -10.95 1.82
C ARG A 56 8.97 -12.42 2.23
N MET A 57 10.01 -13.09 1.79
CA MET A 57 10.27 -14.51 2.08
C MET A 57 10.52 -14.81 3.57
N ASN A 58 10.94 -13.81 4.36
CA ASN A 58 11.26 -13.98 5.78
C ASN A 58 10.10 -13.60 6.74
N ARG A 59 8.91 -13.29 6.21
CA ARG A 59 7.73 -12.98 7.03
C ARG A 59 7.00 -14.28 7.38
N ARG A 60 6.81 -14.52 8.68
CA ARG A 60 6.05 -15.66 9.18
C ARG A 60 4.58 -15.52 8.77
N VAL A 61 3.95 -16.67 8.48
CA VAL A 61 2.52 -16.73 8.09
C VAL A 61 1.62 -16.50 9.31
N ALA A 62 2.06 -16.91 10.49
CA ALA A 62 1.43 -16.61 11.76
C ALA A 62 2.18 -15.45 12.44
N ASP A 63 1.43 -14.52 13.03
CA ASP A 63 1.99 -13.44 13.82
C ASP A 63 2.72 -13.99 15.05
N ASP A 64 3.79 -13.32 15.48
CA ASP A 64 4.60 -13.76 16.63
C ASP A 64 3.77 -13.77 17.93
N LEU A 65 2.72 -12.94 18.00
CA LEU A 65 1.73 -12.96 19.08
C LEU A 65 1.04 -14.33 19.21
N VAL A 66 0.56 -14.89 18.09
CA VAL A 66 -0.16 -16.17 18.09
C VAL A 66 0.79 -17.30 18.48
N VAL A 67 2.01 -17.31 17.95
CA VAL A 67 3.01 -18.34 18.25
C VAL A 67 3.37 -18.34 19.73
N ASN A 68 3.59 -17.17 20.32
CA ASN A 68 3.94 -17.07 21.74
C ASN A 68 2.77 -17.44 22.67
N MET A 69 1.53 -17.08 22.32
CA MET A 69 0.35 -17.43 23.13
C MET A 69 0.02 -18.92 23.05
N VAL A 70 0.26 -19.57 21.91
CA VAL A 70 0.14 -21.02 21.76
C VAL A 70 1.24 -21.75 22.52
N ASP A 71 2.51 -21.33 22.41
CA ASP A 71 3.63 -21.91 23.17
C ASP A 71 3.35 -21.82 24.69
N VAL A 72 2.87 -20.68 25.19
CA VAL A 72 2.50 -20.51 26.63
C VAL A 72 1.27 -21.33 27.01
N GLY A 73 0.25 -21.41 26.15
CA GLY A 73 -0.97 -22.18 26.40
C GLY A 73 -0.74 -23.70 26.41
N GLU A 74 0.24 -24.19 25.63
CA GLU A 74 0.70 -25.57 25.72
C GLU A 74 1.51 -25.84 27.00
N GLU A 75 2.35 -24.90 27.44
CA GLU A 75 3.13 -25.03 28.69
C GLU A 75 2.26 -25.01 29.95
N THR A 76 1.19 -24.21 29.97
CA THR A 76 0.27 -24.11 31.12
C THR A 76 -0.90 -25.09 31.06
N GLY A 77 -1.12 -25.74 29.90
CA GLY A 77 -2.28 -26.59 29.66
C GLY A 77 -3.60 -25.83 29.46
N GLU A 78 -3.53 -24.50 29.30
CA GLU A 78 -4.68 -23.60 29.13
C GLU A 78 -4.76 -23.01 27.72
N LEU A 79 -4.53 -23.86 26.70
CA LEU A 79 -4.52 -23.43 25.29
C LEU A 79 -5.81 -22.70 24.87
N ASP A 80 -6.97 -23.18 25.34
CA ASP A 80 -8.28 -22.59 25.02
C ASP A 80 -8.36 -21.12 25.48
N THR A 81 -7.97 -20.85 26.72
CA THR A 81 -7.95 -19.49 27.30
C THR A 81 -6.97 -18.57 26.55
N MET A 82 -5.82 -19.10 26.13
CA MET A 82 -4.83 -18.32 25.38
C MET A 82 -5.27 -18.02 23.95
N LEU A 83 -6.02 -18.92 23.30
CA LEU A 83 -6.61 -18.67 21.98
C LEU A 83 -7.73 -17.62 22.03
N TYR A 84 -8.55 -17.59 23.08
CA TYR A 84 -9.51 -16.50 23.31
C TYR A 84 -8.81 -15.15 23.41
N LYS A 85 -7.69 -15.09 24.15
CA LYS A 85 -6.90 -13.87 24.29
C LYS A 85 -6.31 -13.37 22.97
N VAL A 86 -5.91 -14.30 22.09
CA VAL A 86 -5.47 -13.97 20.72
C VAL A 86 -6.62 -13.38 19.91
N ALA A 87 -7.81 -13.96 19.98
CA ALA A 87 -9.00 -13.45 19.30
C ALA A 87 -9.35 -12.02 19.76
N ASP A 88 -9.40 -11.79 21.08
CA ASP A 88 -9.66 -10.47 21.65
C ASP A 88 -8.64 -9.43 21.18
N THR A 89 -7.36 -9.83 21.10
CA THR A 89 -6.29 -8.95 20.64
C THR A 89 -6.44 -8.59 19.15
N TYR A 90 -6.88 -9.53 18.31
CA TYR A 90 -7.16 -9.24 16.90
C TYR A 90 -8.37 -8.34 16.73
N ASP A 91 -9.44 -8.56 17.49
CA ASP A 91 -10.63 -7.71 17.46
C ASP A 91 -10.30 -6.27 17.88
N GLU A 92 -9.48 -6.09 18.91
CA GLU A 92 -9.00 -4.76 19.33
C GLU A 92 -8.15 -4.10 18.23
N GLN A 93 -7.22 -4.84 17.62
CA GLN A 93 -6.43 -4.32 16.50
C GLN A 93 -7.33 -3.90 15.34
N VAL A 94 -8.32 -4.71 14.96
CA VAL A 94 -9.27 -4.37 13.89
C VAL A 94 -10.04 -3.10 14.22
N GLN A 95 -10.55 -2.96 15.45
CA GLN A 95 -11.27 -1.77 15.89
C GLN A 95 -10.39 -0.50 15.80
N VAL A 96 -9.16 -0.56 16.32
CA VAL A 96 -8.20 0.56 16.25
C VAL A 96 -7.88 0.92 14.80
N LEU A 97 -7.68 -0.08 13.95
CA LEU A 97 -7.45 0.14 12.52
C LEU A 97 -8.65 0.82 11.87
N THR A 98 -9.87 0.34 12.11
CA THR A 98 -11.08 0.95 11.53
C THR A 98 -11.29 2.38 11.99
N ASP A 99 -11.06 2.67 13.27
CA ASP A 99 -11.19 4.02 13.82
C ASP A 99 -10.13 4.96 13.21
N SER A 100 -8.90 4.50 13.07
CA SER A 100 -7.83 5.27 12.43
C SER A 100 -8.13 5.57 10.96
N LEU A 101 -8.70 4.61 10.24
CA LEU A 101 -9.09 4.78 8.84
C LEU A 101 -10.22 5.80 8.71
N MET A 102 -11.22 5.74 9.59
CA MET A 102 -12.31 6.72 9.62
C MET A 102 -11.81 8.13 9.95
N SER A 103 -10.91 8.27 10.93
CA SER A 103 -10.31 9.55 11.30
C SER A 103 -9.51 10.20 10.16
N LEU A 104 -8.89 9.40 9.29
CA LEU A 104 -8.18 9.90 8.10
C LEU A 104 -9.13 10.19 6.92
N LEU A 105 -10.25 9.50 6.83
CA LEU A 105 -11.24 9.68 5.76
C LEU A 105 -11.96 11.03 5.89
N GLU A 106 -12.26 11.46 7.12
CA GLU A 106 -12.91 12.75 7.40
C GLU A 106 -12.18 13.96 6.78
N PRO A 107 -10.87 14.21 7.04
CA PRO A 107 -10.16 15.33 6.43
C PRO A 107 -10.00 15.18 4.91
N LEU A 108 -9.88 13.95 4.41
CA LEU A 108 -9.77 13.68 2.98
C LEU A 108 -11.03 14.14 2.23
N LEU A 109 -12.22 13.86 2.78
CA LEU A 109 -13.48 14.31 2.21
C LEU A 109 -13.61 15.83 2.21
N ILE A 110 -13.17 16.51 3.28
CA ILE A 110 -13.21 17.98 3.35
C ILE A 110 -12.29 18.60 2.31
N VAL A 111 -11.07 18.09 2.14
CA VAL A 111 -10.13 18.56 1.10
C VAL A 111 -10.70 18.33 -0.29
N PHE A 112 -11.29 17.17 -0.55
CA PHE A 112 -11.90 16.85 -1.84
C PHE A 112 -13.09 17.77 -2.15
N LEU A 113 -14.01 17.96 -1.20
CA LEU A 113 -15.17 18.83 -1.34
C LEU A 113 -14.74 20.30 -1.52
N GLY A 114 -13.79 20.76 -0.69
CA GLY A 114 -13.23 22.12 -0.80
C GLY A 114 -12.57 22.36 -2.15
N GLY A 115 -11.82 21.39 -2.66
CA GLY A 115 -11.23 21.45 -4.00
C GLY A 115 -12.28 21.47 -5.11
N ALA A 116 -13.31 20.62 -5.02
CA ALA A 116 -14.39 20.59 -6.00
C ALA A 116 -15.16 21.92 -6.06
N VAL A 117 -15.52 22.48 -4.90
CA VAL A 117 -16.22 23.77 -4.82
C VAL A 117 -15.31 24.91 -5.31
N GLY A 118 -14.04 24.94 -4.89
CA GLY A 118 -13.08 25.95 -5.34
C GLY A 118 -12.86 25.93 -6.85
N PHE A 119 -12.79 24.74 -7.46
CA PHE A 119 -12.69 24.58 -8.90
C PHE A 119 -13.90 25.18 -9.63
N ILE A 120 -15.13 24.92 -9.16
CA ILE A 120 -16.35 25.47 -9.74
C ILE A 120 -16.36 27.00 -9.66
N VAL A 121 -15.97 27.57 -8.51
CA VAL A 121 -15.92 29.03 -8.33
C VAL A 121 -14.97 29.67 -9.35
N ILE A 122 -13.74 29.15 -9.47
CA ILE A 122 -12.75 29.69 -10.41
C ILE A 122 -13.24 29.58 -11.86
N ALA A 123 -13.85 28.43 -12.22
CA ALA A 123 -14.40 28.20 -13.55
C ALA A 123 -15.52 29.19 -13.92
N LEU A 124 -16.27 29.70 -12.93
CA LEU A 124 -17.32 30.71 -13.16
C LEU A 124 -16.80 32.14 -13.11
N PHE A 125 -15.78 32.44 -12.30
CA PHE A 125 -15.24 33.80 -12.17
C PHE A 125 -14.41 34.25 -13.38
N LEU A 126 -13.59 33.35 -13.96
CA LEU A 126 -12.78 33.66 -15.15
C LEU A 126 -13.62 34.21 -16.33
N PRO A 127 -14.68 33.52 -16.81
CA PRO A 127 -15.46 34.03 -17.94
C PRO A 127 -16.23 35.31 -17.60
N LEU A 128 -16.61 35.51 -16.34
CA LEU A 128 -17.30 36.73 -15.92
C LEU A 128 -16.37 37.95 -16.04
N VAL A 129 -15.11 37.82 -15.64
CA VAL A 129 -14.10 38.88 -15.79
C VAL A 129 -13.82 39.17 -17.26
N ASP A 130 -13.75 38.14 -18.10
CA ASP A 130 -13.55 38.30 -19.55
C ASP A 130 -14.73 39.05 -20.18
N LEU A 131 -15.97 38.77 -19.77
CA LEU A 131 -17.15 39.49 -20.26
C LEU A 131 -17.15 40.97 -19.86
N ILE A 132 -16.80 41.27 -18.60
CA ILE A 132 -16.70 42.67 -18.12
C ILE A 132 -15.61 43.43 -18.90
N THR A 133 -14.46 42.79 -19.12
CA THR A 133 -13.33 43.42 -19.82
C THR A 133 -13.65 43.70 -21.30
N ASN A 134 -14.38 42.79 -21.96
CA ASN A 134 -14.83 42.99 -23.35
C ASN A 134 -15.92 44.06 -23.50
N LEU A 135 -16.69 44.34 -22.44
CA LEU A 135 -17.69 45.41 -22.44
C LEU A 135 -17.13 46.78 -22.04
N SER A 136 -15.95 46.81 -21.41
CA SER A 136 -15.28 48.03 -20.97
C SER A 136 -14.35 48.64 -22.04
N ASN A 137 -14.04 47.90 -23.12
CA ASN A 137 -13.31 48.38 -24.29
C ASN A 137 -14.27 48.74 -25.42
#